data_AF-A0A552WPH6-F1
#
_entry.id   AF-A0A552WPH6-F1
#
_cell.length_a   1.000
_cell.length_b   1.000
_cell.length_c   1.000
_cell.angle_alpha   90.00
_cell.angle_beta   90.00
_cell.angle_gamma   90.00
#
_symmetry.space_group_name_H-M   'P 1'
#
loop_
_entity.id
_entity.type
_entity.pdbx_description
1 polymer ?
#
loop_
_entity_poly.entity_id
_entity_poly.type
_entity_poly.pdbx_seq_one_letter_code
_entity_poly.pdbx_strand_id
1 'polypeptide(L)'
;MLQRQGGQARDAGHPEAPPARLTSADVARWRDSVMSLDRDVSDAERVDQLRVLEELKAAAAGAQARIAVDLDASQVQHQASVGVPAARRGRGIGAQVALARRESPSRGSRLLGFAKALVNEMPHTFAALEAGVISEWRATLLVRESACLTVA
;
A
#
# COMPACT_ATOMS: atom_id res chain seq x y z
N MET A 1 -47.12 -18.09 42.13
CA MET A 1 -45.67 -18.39 42.18
C MET A 1 -45.21 -18.64 40.76
N LEU A 2 -44.78 -17.62 40.01
CA LEU A 2 -43.40 -17.10 39.92
C LEU A 2 -42.41 -18.12 39.32
N GLN A 3 -41.88 -17.73 38.15
CA GLN A 3 -40.51 -17.94 37.60
C GLN A 3 -40.49 -18.66 36.25
N ARG A 4 -39.72 -18.24 35.24
CA ARG A 4 -38.96 -17.01 34.94
C ARG A 4 -38.73 -17.08 33.43
N GLN A 5 -39.03 -16.00 32.70
CA GLN A 5 -38.56 -15.80 31.34
C GLN A 5 -37.05 -15.56 31.38
N GLY A 6 -36.28 -16.45 30.76
CA GLY A 6 -34.85 -16.23 30.48
C GLY A 6 -34.68 -15.89 29.01
N GLY A 7 -35.05 -14.67 28.62
CA GLY A 7 -34.70 -14.12 27.32
C GLY A 7 -33.21 -13.86 27.26
N GLN A 8 -32.45 -14.79 26.67
CA GLN A 8 -31.07 -14.54 26.26
C GLN A 8 -31.11 -13.54 25.10
N ALA A 9 -30.96 -12.26 25.45
CA ALA A 9 -30.63 -11.22 24.51
C ALA A 9 -29.32 -11.64 23.84
N ARG A 10 -29.41 -11.94 22.55
CA ARG A 10 -28.27 -12.09 21.66
C ARG A 10 -27.47 -10.80 21.78
N ASP A 11 -26.23 -10.94 22.25
CA ASP A 11 -25.23 -9.89 22.21
C ASP A 11 -25.00 -9.55 20.73
N ALA A 12 -25.78 -8.60 20.24
CA ALA A 12 -25.62 -8.03 18.93
C ALA A 12 -24.34 -7.21 19.00
N GLY A 13 -23.22 -7.88 18.72
CA GLY A 13 -21.91 -7.26 18.60
C GLY A 13 -22.07 -5.96 17.82
N HIS A 14 -21.80 -4.85 18.51
CA HIS A 14 -21.68 -3.56 17.84
C HIS A 14 -20.69 -3.73 16.69
N PRO A 15 -20.98 -3.22 15.48
CA PRO A 15 -19.97 -3.17 14.45
C PRO A 15 -18.81 -2.36 15.03
N GLU A 16 -17.69 -3.05 15.28
CA GLU A 16 -16.43 -2.44 15.68
C GLU A 16 -16.17 -1.34 14.66
N ALA A 17 -16.16 -0.09 15.11
CA ALA A 17 -15.95 1.06 14.24
C ALA A 17 -14.68 0.75 13.43
N PRO A 18 -14.71 0.90 12.09
CA PRO A 18 -13.56 0.57 11.29
C PRO A 18 -12.34 1.29 11.88
N PRO A 19 -11.20 0.59 12.04
CA PRO A 19 -10.05 1.16 12.72
C PRO A 19 -9.73 2.51 12.10
N ALA A 20 -9.45 3.49 12.95
CA ALA A 20 -9.18 4.86 12.52
C ALA A 20 -8.15 4.84 11.38
N ARG A 21 -8.47 5.53 10.27
CA ARG A 21 -7.56 5.58 9.12
C ARG A 21 -6.31 6.34 9.53
N LEU A 22 -5.16 5.71 9.33
CA LEU A 22 -3.87 6.30 9.63
C LEU A 22 -3.60 7.49 8.69
N THR A 23 -3.08 8.55 9.27
CA THR A 23 -2.63 9.76 8.57
C THR A 23 -1.14 9.67 8.24
N SER A 24 -0.66 10.55 7.36
CA SER A 24 0.78 10.69 7.10
C SER A 24 1.58 11.05 8.36
N ALA A 25 0.97 11.76 9.32
CA ALA A 25 1.58 12.08 10.60
C ALA A 25 1.76 10.83 11.47
N ASP A 26 0.84 9.87 11.43
CA ASP A 26 0.96 8.61 12.15
C ASP A 26 2.10 7.76 11.59
N VAL A 27 2.18 7.65 10.26
CA VAL A 27 3.26 6.96 9.56
C VAL A 27 4.62 7.60 9.85
N ALA A 28 4.69 8.94 9.94
CA ALA A 28 5.91 9.64 10.33
C ALA A 28 6.34 9.30 11.76
N ARG A 29 5.41 9.23 12.71
CA ARG A 29 5.72 8.82 14.10
C ARG A 29 6.20 7.37 14.18
N TRP A 30 5.63 6.46 13.38
CA TRP A 30 6.11 5.09 13.29
C TRP A 30 7.53 5.01 12.74
N ARG A 31 7.83 5.75 11.67
CA ARG A 31 9.20 5.85 11.14
C ARG A 31 10.18 6.30 12.23
N ASP A 32 9.82 7.34 12.99
CA ASP A 32 10.67 7.85 14.07
C ASP A 32 10.86 6.81 15.18
N SER A 33 9.81 6.03 15.49
CA SER A 33 9.89 4.92 16.46
C SER A 33 10.79 3.78 15.98
N VAL A 34 10.77 3.47 14.67
CA VAL A 34 11.67 2.47 14.06
C VAL A 34 13.14 2.90 14.17
N MET A 35 13.42 4.21 14.08
CA MET A 35 14.78 4.74 14.26
C MET A 35 15.30 4.56 15.69
N SER A 36 14.42 4.39 16.67
CA SER A 36 14.74 4.18 18.08
C SER A 36 14.45 2.75 18.58
N LEU A 37 14.48 1.75 17.68
CA LEU A 37 14.33 0.35 18.07
C LEU A 37 15.37 -0.06 19.11
N ASP A 38 14.95 -0.84 20.11
CA ASP A 38 15.86 -1.40 21.09
C ASP A 38 16.80 -2.42 20.43
N ARG A 39 18.10 -2.22 20.61
CA ARG A 39 19.15 -3.07 20.04
C ARG A 39 19.85 -3.91 21.11
N ASP A 40 19.57 -3.68 22.39
CA ASP A 40 20.11 -4.45 23.51
C ASP A 40 19.20 -5.64 23.82
N VAL A 41 19.03 -6.49 22.81
CA VAL A 41 18.12 -7.63 22.81
C VAL A 41 18.86 -8.92 22.46
N SER A 42 18.20 -10.07 22.61
CA SER A 42 18.76 -11.36 22.18
C SER A 42 18.94 -11.44 20.66
N ASP A 43 19.79 -12.34 20.17
CA ASP A 43 19.94 -12.56 18.72
C ASP A 43 18.66 -13.10 18.07
N ALA A 44 17.86 -13.87 18.80
CA ALA A 44 16.56 -14.33 18.32
C ALA A 44 15.62 -13.12 18.06
N GLU A 45 15.58 -12.18 18.99
CA GLU A 45 14.82 -10.93 18.84
C GLU A 45 15.37 -10.08 17.68
N ARG A 46 16.69 -10.02 17.47
CA ARG A 46 17.27 -9.31 16.31
C ARG A 46 16.80 -9.92 14.98
N VAL A 47 16.67 -11.24 14.89
CA VAL A 47 16.14 -11.91 13.70
C VAL A 47 14.66 -11.57 13.49
N ASP A 48 13.86 -11.55 14.56
CA ASP A 48 12.46 -11.15 14.49
C ASP A 48 12.29 -9.67 14.12
N GLN A 49 13.12 -8.78 14.65
CA GLN A 49 13.17 -7.37 14.25
C GLN A 49 13.44 -7.23 12.75
N LEU A 50 14.44 -7.95 12.22
CA LEU A 50 14.75 -7.93 10.78
C LEU A 50 13.57 -8.41 9.93
N ARG A 51 12.88 -9.47 10.37
CA ARG A 51 11.71 -10.01 9.67
C ARG A 51 10.56 -9.01 9.63
N VAL A 52 10.17 -8.44 10.77
CA VAL A 52 9.08 -7.46 10.85
C VAL A 52 9.42 -6.18 10.08
N LEU A 53 10.69 -5.76 10.07
CA LEU A 53 11.13 -4.62 9.26
C LEU A 53 11.04 -4.89 7.76
N GLU A 54 11.31 -6.11 7.30
CA GLU A 54 11.11 -6.49 5.90
C GLU A 54 9.62 -6.50 5.52
N GLU A 55 8.77 -7.08 6.37
CA GLU A 55 7.32 -7.07 6.22
C GLU A 55 6.78 -5.62 6.15
N LEU A 56 7.27 -4.73 7.03
CA LEU A 56 6.90 -3.32 7.04
C LEU A 56 7.33 -2.59 5.76
N LYS A 57 8.52 -2.86 5.23
CA LYS A 57 8.96 -2.30 3.94
C LYS A 57 8.05 -2.75 2.79
N ALA A 58 7.69 -4.03 2.76
CA ALA A 58 6.78 -4.57 1.76
C ALA A 58 5.38 -3.95 1.85
N ALA A 59 4.82 -3.84 3.05
CA ALA A 59 3.54 -3.16 3.29
C ALA A 59 3.58 -1.68 2.85
N ALA A 60 4.67 -0.97 3.17
CA ALA A 60 4.87 0.42 2.74
C ALA A 60 4.94 0.54 1.21
N ALA A 61 5.60 -0.40 0.52
CA ALA A 61 5.64 -0.43 -0.94
C ALA A 61 4.25 -0.70 -1.56
N GLY A 62 3.46 -1.58 -0.96
CA GLY A 62 2.06 -1.81 -1.36
C GLY A 62 1.20 -0.55 -1.20
N ALA A 63 1.31 0.13 -0.07
CA ALA A 63 0.62 1.41 0.16
C ALA A 63 1.05 2.49 -0.84
N GLN A 64 2.36 2.59 -1.15
CA GLN A 64 2.88 3.50 -2.18
C GLN A 64 2.29 3.22 -3.56
N ALA A 65 2.13 1.94 -3.93
CA ALA A 65 1.52 1.57 -5.20
C ALA A 65 0.05 2.03 -5.30
N ARG A 66 -0.76 1.77 -4.26
CA ARG A 66 -2.15 2.27 -4.20
C ARG A 66 -2.24 3.78 -4.29
N ILE A 67 -1.47 4.50 -3.48
CA ILE A 67 -1.47 5.97 -3.47
C ILE A 67 -1.05 6.52 -4.85
N ALA A 68 -0.09 5.89 -5.54
CA ALA A 68 0.31 6.31 -6.87
C ALA A 68 -0.80 6.11 -7.91
N VAL A 69 -1.57 5.02 -7.82
CA VAL A 69 -2.74 4.77 -8.70
C VAL A 69 -3.86 5.75 -8.41
N ASP A 70 -4.16 6.02 -7.13
CA ASP A 70 -5.17 7.00 -6.72
C ASP A 70 -4.79 8.42 -7.18
N LEU A 71 -3.51 8.79 -7.09
CA LEU A 71 -2.98 10.06 -7.59
C LEU A 71 -3.11 10.17 -9.11
N ASP A 72 -2.80 9.10 -9.85
CA ASP A 72 -2.97 9.03 -11.32
C ASP A 72 -4.43 9.27 -11.70
N ALA A 73 -5.35 8.52 -11.09
CA ALA A 73 -6.78 8.66 -11.33
C ALA A 73 -7.30 10.07 -11.02
N SER A 74 -6.95 10.61 -9.85
CA SER A 74 -7.38 11.95 -9.42
C SER A 74 -6.86 13.04 -10.36
N GLN A 75 -5.59 12.99 -10.79
CA GLN A 75 -5.04 14.02 -11.67
C GLN A 75 -5.54 13.89 -13.10
N VAL A 76 -5.68 12.68 -13.63
CA VAL A 76 -6.28 12.47 -14.95
C VAL A 76 -7.72 12.99 -14.98
N GLN A 77 -8.51 12.74 -13.93
CA GLN A 77 -9.87 13.26 -13.81
C GLN A 77 -9.88 14.80 -13.74
N HIS A 78 -9.01 15.40 -12.93
CA HIS A 78 -8.90 16.86 -12.86
C HIS A 78 -8.50 17.47 -14.22
N GLN A 79 -7.49 16.91 -14.88
CA GLN A 79 -7.05 17.34 -16.21
C GLN A 79 -8.18 17.24 -17.25
N ALA A 80 -9.00 16.19 -17.19
CA ALA A 80 -10.18 16.07 -18.02
C ALA A 80 -11.21 17.19 -17.73
N SER A 81 -11.46 17.50 -16.45
CA SER A 81 -12.42 18.53 -16.04
C SER A 81 -12.06 19.95 -16.51
N VAL A 82 -10.76 20.24 -16.66
CA VAL A 82 -10.27 21.54 -17.16
C VAL A 82 -9.95 21.53 -18.67
N GLY A 83 -10.40 20.50 -19.40
CA GLY A 83 -10.33 20.46 -20.86
C GLY A 83 -8.98 20.02 -21.45
N VAL A 84 -8.08 19.40 -20.67
CA VAL A 84 -6.83 18.85 -21.21
C VAL A 84 -7.17 17.73 -22.21
N PRO A 85 -6.60 17.75 -23.44
CA PRO A 85 -6.79 16.70 -24.43
C PRO A 85 -6.35 15.33 -23.90
N ALA A 86 -7.10 14.26 -24.25
CA ALA A 86 -6.84 12.90 -23.76
C ALA A 86 -5.38 12.46 -23.94
N ALA A 87 -4.76 12.73 -25.08
CA ALA A 87 -3.35 12.40 -25.38
C ALA A 87 -2.30 13.14 -24.51
N ARG A 88 -2.73 14.14 -23.74
CA ARG A 88 -1.88 14.89 -22.81
C ARG A 88 -2.19 14.62 -21.33
N ARG A 89 -3.25 13.88 -21.03
CA ARG A 89 -3.59 13.51 -19.65
C ARG A 89 -2.54 12.54 -19.10
N GLY A 90 -2.30 12.59 -17.80
CA GLY A 90 -1.29 11.76 -17.13
C GLY A 90 0.16 12.26 -17.26
N ARG A 91 0.42 13.26 -18.10
CA ARG A 91 1.77 13.83 -18.24
C ARG A 91 2.21 14.48 -16.93
N GLY A 92 3.42 14.16 -16.48
CA GLY A 92 4.01 14.71 -15.25
C GLY A 92 3.65 13.96 -13.96
N ILE A 93 2.69 13.03 -13.97
CA ILE A 93 2.31 12.27 -12.76
C ILE A 93 3.46 11.38 -12.31
N GLY A 94 4.10 10.66 -13.24
CA GLY A 94 5.29 9.85 -12.93
C GLY A 94 6.43 10.68 -12.31
N ALA A 95 6.61 11.93 -12.72
CA ALA A 95 7.63 12.81 -12.13
C ALA A 95 7.29 13.21 -10.68
N GLN A 96 6.01 13.40 -10.36
CA GLN A 96 5.57 13.65 -8.98
C GLN A 96 5.77 12.42 -8.10
N VAL A 97 5.45 11.22 -8.60
CA VAL A 97 5.73 9.95 -7.92
C VAL A 97 7.23 9.79 -7.67
N ALA A 98 8.07 10.05 -8.68
CA ALA A 98 9.52 10.03 -8.54
C ALA A 98 10.01 10.99 -7.45
N LEU A 99 9.55 12.25 -7.49
CA LEU A 99 9.91 13.27 -6.49
C LEU A 99 9.54 12.81 -5.07
N ALA A 100 8.32 12.30 -4.88
CA ALA A 100 7.86 11.81 -3.59
C ALA A 100 8.69 10.61 -3.10
N ARG A 101 9.09 9.72 -4.00
CA ARG A 101 9.94 8.55 -3.71
C ARG A 101 11.45 8.84 -3.69
N ARG A 102 11.86 10.10 -3.90
CA ARG A 102 13.27 10.53 -4.02
C ARG A 102 14.04 9.78 -5.12
N GLU A 103 13.37 9.55 -6.23
CA GLU A 103 13.86 8.83 -7.40
C GLU A 103 14.05 9.76 -8.60
N SER A 104 14.81 9.34 -9.61
CA SER A 104 14.96 10.14 -10.82
C SER A 104 13.64 10.26 -11.59
N PRO A 105 13.39 11.36 -12.32
CA PRO A 105 12.17 11.50 -13.13
C PRO A 105 11.95 10.35 -14.12
N SER A 106 13.03 9.82 -14.70
CA SER A 106 13.00 8.67 -15.61
C SER A 106 12.53 7.37 -14.94
N ARG A 107 12.80 7.19 -13.64
CA ARG A 107 12.31 6.05 -12.85
C ARG A 107 10.84 6.21 -12.45
N GLY A 108 10.34 7.43 -12.38
CA GLY A 108 8.95 7.75 -12.03
C GLY A 108 7.89 7.03 -12.87
N SER A 109 8.02 7.08 -14.20
CA SER A 109 7.07 6.38 -15.09
C SER A 109 7.10 4.87 -14.90
N ARG A 110 8.27 4.29 -14.59
CA ARG A 110 8.40 2.86 -14.31
C ARG A 110 7.73 2.49 -12.99
N LEU A 111 7.90 3.30 -11.95
CA LEU A 111 7.25 3.10 -10.65
C LEU A 111 5.73 3.23 -10.76
N LEU A 112 5.24 4.21 -11.52
CA LEU A 112 3.81 4.38 -11.77
C LEU A 112 3.24 3.21 -12.60
N GLY A 113 3.95 2.76 -13.63
CA GLY A 113 3.56 1.58 -14.42
C GLY A 113 3.51 0.31 -13.59
N PHE A 114 4.53 0.08 -12.76
CA PHE A 114 4.57 -1.02 -11.79
C PHE A 114 3.38 -1.00 -10.83
N ALA A 115 3.07 0.17 -10.26
CA ALA A 115 1.94 0.35 -9.36
C ALA A 115 0.61 0.01 -10.04
N LYS A 116 0.40 0.50 -11.28
CA LYS A 116 -0.81 0.23 -12.06
C LYS A 116 -0.97 -1.25 -12.39
N ALA A 117 0.10 -1.94 -12.79
CA ALA A 117 0.07 -3.37 -13.07
C ALA A 117 -0.27 -4.17 -11.80
N LEU A 118 0.37 -3.87 -10.67
CA LEU A 118 0.07 -4.56 -9.41
C LEU A 118 -1.40 -4.39 -9.00
N VAL A 119 -1.87 -3.14 -8.92
CA VAL A 119 -3.19 -2.83 -8.36
C VAL A 119 -4.32 -3.28 -9.29
N ASN A 120 -4.17 -3.11 -10.61
CA ASN A 120 -5.25 -3.35 -11.55
C ASN A 120 -5.22 -4.73 -12.21
N GLU A 121 -4.06 -5.38 -12.29
CA GLU A 121 -3.89 -6.61 -13.08
C GLU A 121 -3.45 -7.81 -12.22
N MET A 122 -2.77 -7.57 -11.09
CA MET A 122 -2.18 -8.63 -10.26
C MET A 122 -2.63 -8.55 -8.78
N PRO A 123 -3.95 -8.63 -8.49
CA PRO A 123 -4.49 -8.39 -7.14
C PRO A 123 -3.94 -9.35 -6.08
N HIS A 124 -3.63 -10.60 -6.44
CA HIS A 124 -3.03 -11.56 -5.50
C HIS A 124 -1.56 -11.25 -5.20
N THR A 125 -0.79 -10.80 -6.20
CA THR A 125 0.59 -10.33 -6.00
C THR A 125 0.60 -9.06 -5.16
N PHE A 126 -0.36 -8.16 -5.42
CA PHE A 126 -0.54 -6.95 -4.65
C PHE A 126 -0.88 -7.25 -3.17
N ALA A 127 -1.84 -8.14 -2.91
CA ALA A 127 -2.19 -8.57 -1.56
C ALA A 127 -1.01 -9.25 -0.83
N ALA A 128 -0.23 -10.06 -1.53
CA ALA A 128 0.97 -10.70 -0.96
C ALA A 128 2.06 -9.66 -0.59
N LEU A 129 2.19 -8.58 -1.37
CA LEU A 129 3.09 -7.48 -1.06
C LEU A 129 2.59 -6.68 0.16
N GLU A 130 1.31 -6.31 0.20
CA GLU A 130 0.72 -5.60 1.34
C GLU A 130 0.83 -6.40 2.65
N ALA A 131 0.71 -7.73 2.58
CA ALA A 131 0.85 -8.62 3.73
C ALA A 131 2.30 -8.94 4.13
N GLY A 132 3.31 -8.42 3.41
CA GLY A 132 4.73 -8.70 3.69
C GLY A 132 5.21 -10.11 3.31
N VAL A 133 4.38 -10.92 2.64
CA VAL A 133 4.72 -12.27 2.20
C VAL A 133 5.80 -12.25 1.10
N ILE A 134 5.78 -11.21 0.25
CA ILE A 134 6.80 -10.96 -0.76
C ILE A 134 7.37 -9.55 -0.64
N SER A 135 8.64 -9.38 -0.99
CA SER A 135 9.27 -8.06 -1.06
C SER A 135 8.88 -7.31 -2.32
N GLU A 136 9.05 -5.97 -2.31
CA GLU A 136 8.84 -5.12 -3.51
C GLU A 136 9.67 -5.61 -4.71
N TRP A 137 10.89 -6.10 -4.46
CA TRP A 137 11.74 -6.67 -5.49
C TRP A 137 11.10 -7.90 -6.15
N ARG A 138 10.56 -8.84 -5.36
CA ARG A 138 9.86 -10.02 -5.89
C ARG A 138 8.61 -9.64 -6.66
N ALA A 139 7.82 -8.69 -6.15
CA ALA A 139 6.67 -8.15 -6.87
C ALA A 139 7.09 -7.50 -8.21
N THR A 140 8.21 -6.77 -8.23
CA THR A 140 8.76 -6.16 -9.45
C THR A 140 9.15 -7.21 -10.48
N LEU A 141 9.76 -8.32 -10.05
CA LEU A 141 10.08 -9.44 -10.94
C LEU A 141 8.81 -10.04 -11.54
N LEU A 142 7.80 -10.32 -10.71
CA LEU A 142 6.52 -10.89 -11.18
C LEU A 142 5.89 -10.01 -12.26
N VAL A 143 5.75 -8.70 -12.01
CA VAL A 143 5.21 -7.74 -12.99
C VAL A 143 6.04 -7.71 -14.27
N ARG A 144 7.38 -7.75 -14.15
CA ARG A 144 8.27 -7.70 -15.31
C ARG A 144 8.12 -8.94 -16.19
N GLU A 145 8.09 -10.12 -15.58
CA GLU A 145 8.02 -11.39 -16.32
C GLU A 145 6.62 -11.68 -16.87
N SER A 146 5.56 -11.09 -16.29
CA SER A 146 4.20 -11.21 -16.80
C SER A 146 3.80 -10.11 -17.80
N ALA A 147 4.66 -9.12 -18.07
CA ALA A 147 4.31 -7.96 -18.90
C ALA A 147 3.98 -8.31 -20.38
N CYS A 148 4.33 -9.51 -20.86
CA CYS A 148 3.98 -9.99 -22.19
C CYS A 148 2.62 -10.71 -22.25
N LEU A 149 1.97 -10.93 -21.10
CA LEU A 149 0.68 -11.60 -21.00
C LEU A 149 -0.45 -10.57 -20.97
N THR A 150 -1.60 -10.92 -21.55
CA THR A 150 -2.83 -10.12 -21.44
C THR A 150 -3.72 -10.68 -20.33
N VAL A 151 -4.35 -9.79 -19.57
CA VAL A 151 -5.42 -10.19 -18.63
C VAL A 151 -6.57 -10.79 -19.44
N ALA A 152 -7.03 -11.98 -19.04
CA ALA A 152 -8.13 -12.71 -19.69
C ALA A 152 -9.51 -12.18 -19.29
#